data_AF-A0A918QUS0-F1
#
_entry.id   AF-A0A918QUS0-F1
#
_cell.length_a   1.000
_cell.length_b   1.000
_cell.length_c   1.000
_cell.angle_alpha   90.00
_cell.angle_beta   90.00
_cell.angle_gamma   90.00
#
_symmetry.space_group_name_H-M   'P 1'
#
loop_
_entity.id
_entity.type
_entity.pdbx_description
1 polymer ?
#
loop_
_entity_poly.entity_id
_entity_poly.type
_entity_poly.pdbx_seq_one_letter_code
_entity_poly.pdbx_strand_id
1 'polypeptide(L)'
;MVTHAPGPGCRQRTPAPDTIHPLHYPREAPVNSFPPDVHLTIYGPGHFPDPSPFAEHGYLFTVPGSYPDDTPAHTNVTDWEMAVYLTGDRDEWEVRDVNGERRVWATAGSRREAIGLAFLEIARKRRLEAAGIAAKRRAAGLEPVPPYAVEVTSSITLVATPAKIAVLDRIEPAKGDTPARYHVHDVNGGEPYVIQETDGVTLRTSTVGVLHARCGHTPKAAARFEDEPGALRFAQRALDACWPCDHLPQA
;
A
#
# COMPACT_ATOMS: atom_id res chain seq x y z
N MET A 1 -28.52 -66.74 -10.06
CA MET A 1 -28.15 -66.75 -8.63
C MET A 1 -27.02 -65.75 -8.45
N VAL A 2 -27.36 -64.49 -8.17
CA VAL A 2 -26.46 -63.43 -7.69
C VAL A 2 -27.31 -62.55 -6.78
N THR A 3 -26.96 -62.50 -5.51
CA THR A 3 -27.60 -61.72 -4.45
C THR A 3 -26.89 -60.37 -4.34
N HIS A 4 -27.66 -59.27 -4.41
CA HIS A 4 -27.17 -57.93 -4.07
C HIS A 4 -27.49 -57.61 -2.61
N ALA A 5 -26.46 -57.21 -1.86
CA ALA A 5 -26.55 -56.69 -0.50
C ALA A 5 -26.90 -55.18 -0.51
N PRO A 6 -27.63 -54.67 0.49
CA PRO A 6 -27.91 -53.24 0.61
C PRO A 6 -26.70 -52.49 1.20
N GLY A 7 -26.36 -51.35 0.62
CA GLY A 7 -25.30 -50.45 1.09
C GLY A 7 -25.66 -49.72 2.40
N PRO A 8 -24.66 -49.20 3.12
CA PRO A 8 -24.87 -48.55 4.41
C PRO A 8 -25.46 -47.14 4.24
N GLY A 9 -26.52 -46.86 4.98
CA GLY A 9 -27.18 -45.56 5.01
C GLY A 9 -26.34 -44.48 5.69
N CYS A 10 -26.14 -43.36 4.99
CA CYS A 10 -25.66 -42.12 5.57
C CYS A 10 -26.75 -41.53 6.49
N ARG A 11 -26.55 -41.62 7.81
CA ARG A 11 -27.28 -40.80 8.79
C ARG A 11 -26.75 -39.37 8.73
N GLN A 12 -27.59 -38.43 8.31
CA GLN A 12 -27.34 -37.00 8.50
C GLN A 12 -27.37 -36.70 10.02
N ARG A 13 -26.23 -36.27 10.57
CA ARG A 13 -26.16 -35.65 11.89
C ARG A 13 -26.53 -34.17 11.74
N THR A 14 -27.59 -33.76 12.43
CA THR A 14 -27.89 -32.36 12.68
C THR A 14 -26.71 -31.71 13.43
N PRO A 15 -26.18 -30.56 12.99
CA PRO A 15 -25.17 -29.85 13.77
C PRO A 15 -25.83 -29.29 15.04
N ALA A 16 -25.16 -29.48 16.17
CA ALA A 16 -25.50 -28.81 17.42
C ALA A 16 -25.31 -27.30 17.26
N PRO A 17 -26.06 -26.46 17.99
CA PRO A 17 -25.87 -25.01 17.94
C PRO A 17 -24.45 -24.68 18.42
N ASP A 18 -23.68 -24.04 17.53
CA ASP A 18 -22.34 -23.57 17.81
C ASP A 18 -22.40 -22.68 19.06
N THR A 19 -21.64 -23.11 20.06
CA THR A 19 -21.33 -22.30 21.22
C THR A 19 -20.53 -21.12 20.68
N ILE A 20 -21.11 -19.92 20.74
CA ILE A 20 -20.43 -18.67 20.45
C ILE A 20 -19.26 -18.57 21.43
N HIS A 21 -18.08 -19.00 20.99
CA HIS A 21 -16.85 -18.68 21.70
C HIS A 21 -16.73 -17.16 21.68
N PRO A 22 -16.67 -16.48 22.84
CA PRO A 22 -16.31 -15.08 22.85
C PRO A 22 -14.95 -14.96 22.17
N LEU A 23 -14.87 -14.08 21.17
CA LEU A 23 -13.61 -13.68 20.57
C LEU A 23 -12.67 -13.29 21.72
N HIS A 24 -11.71 -14.16 22.01
CA HIS A 24 -10.58 -13.83 22.83
C HIS A 24 -9.84 -12.70 22.10
N TYR A 25 -10.17 -11.46 22.41
CA TYR A 25 -9.25 -10.36 22.15
C TYR A 25 -7.97 -10.71 22.91
N PRO A 26 -6.81 -10.79 22.23
CA PRO A 26 -5.55 -10.99 22.93
C PRO A 26 -5.42 -9.89 23.98
N ARG A 27 -5.27 -10.37 25.21
CA ARG A 27 -5.02 -9.61 26.43
C ARG A 27 -3.72 -8.83 26.23
N GLU A 28 -3.82 -7.50 26.32
CA GLU A 28 -2.71 -6.55 26.47
C GLU A 28 -1.62 -6.65 25.41
N ALA A 29 -1.80 -5.93 24.29
CA ALA A 29 -0.65 -5.52 23.48
C ALA A 29 0.31 -4.71 24.38
N PRO A 30 1.63 -4.96 24.32
CA PRO A 30 2.58 -4.23 25.15
C PRO A 30 2.44 -2.73 24.87
N VAL A 31 2.32 -1.96 25.94
CA VAL A 31 2.50 -0.51 25.94
C VAL A 31 3.98 -0.24 25.64
N ASN A 32 4.38 -0.41 24.37
CA ASN A 32 5.72 -0.05 23.91
C ASN A 32 5.80 1.48 23.82
N SER A 33 6.09 2.06 24.99
CA SER A 33 7.01 3.16 25.27
C SER A 33 7.51 3.97 24.08
N PHE A 34 7.02 5.22 23.98
CA PHE A 34 7.68 6.36 23.32
C PHE A 34 8.00 6.17 21.82
N PRO A 35 8.15 7.26 21.02
CA PRO A 35 7.88 7.18 19.59
C PRO A 35 8.82 6.20 18.87
N PRO A 36 8.35 5.57 17.76
CA PRO A 36 9.19 4.71 16.94
C PRO A 36 10.48 5.43 16.54
N ASP A 37 11.58 4.70 16.33
CA ASP A 37 12.80 5.32 15.81
C ASP A 37 12.51 5.92 14.44
N VAL A 38 12.52 7.26 14.39
CA VAL A 38 12.19 8.02 13.19
C VAL A 38 13.48 8.53 12.55
N HIS A 39 13.66 8.23 11.26
CA HIS A 39 14.72 8.85 10.48
C HIS A 39 14.31 10.29 10.12
N LEU A 40 15.17 11.26 10.45
CA LEU A 40 14.93 12.67 10.22
C LEU A 40 15.84 13.22 9.13
N THR A 41 15.25 13.84 8.11
CA THR A 41 15.98 14.52 7.03
C THR A 41 15.82 16.02 7.21
N ILE A 42 16.91 16.78 7.31
CA ILE A 42 16.84 18.24 7.43
C ILE A 42 16.36 18.84 6.10
N TYR A 43 15.46 19.82 6.17
CA TYR A 43 15.15 20.70 5.03
C TYR A 43 15.44 22.17 5.38
N GLY A 44 15.77 22.96 4.35
CA GLY A 44 16.10 24.38 4.47
C GLY A 44 15.26 25.27 3.56
N PRO A 45 15.64 26.55 3.43
CA PRO A 45 14.87 27.56 2.71
C PRO A 45 14.61 27.15 1.26
N GLY A 46 13.39 27.38 0.78
CA GLY A 46 12.98 27.05 -0.58
C GLY A 46 12.67 25.57 -0.83
N HIS A 47 12.72 24.71 0.20
CA HIS A 47 12.26 23.32 0.07
C HIS A 47 10.76 23.24 -0.27
N PHE A 48 9.94 24.08 0.37
CA PHE A 48 8.52 24.22 0.07
C PHE A 48 8.25 25.50 -0.75
N PRO A 49 7.40 25.46 -1.79
CA PRO A 49 7.11 26.62 -2.63
C PRO A 49 6.21 27.63 -1.90
N ASP A 50 6.51 28.93 -2.08
CA ASP A 50 5.69 30.00 -1.53
C ASP A 50 4.39 30.23 -2.32
N PRO A 51 3.27 30.57 -1.65
CA PRO A 51 3.10 30.63 -0.19
C PRO A 51 2.93 29.23 0.42
N SER A 52 3.68 28.97 1.49
CA SER A 52 3.71 27.69 2.18
C SER A 52 3.28 27.82 3.66
N PRO A 53 2.52 26.85 4.22
CA PRO A 53 2.23 26.81 5.65
C PRO A 53 3.42 26.27 6.49
N PHE A 54 4.48 25.80 5.84
CA PHE A 54 5.67 25.25 6.49
C PHE A 54 6.67 26.36 6.82
N ALA A 55 7.43 26.22 7.91
CA ALA A 55 8.55 27.11 8.17
C ALA A 55 9.67 26.93 7.13
N GLU A 56 10.58 27.89 7.03
CA GLU A 56 11.74 27.82 6.13
C GLU A 56 12.70 26.68 6.48
N HIS A 57 12.74 26.26 7.74
CA HIS A 57 13.66 25.25 8.24
C HIS A 57 12.94 24.23 9.12
N GLY A 58 13.34 22.97 9.00
CA GLY A 58 12.81 21.91 9.83
C GLY A 58 13.36 20.54 9.47
N TYR A 59 12.58 19.50 9.79
CA TYR A 59 12.91 18.12 9.50
C TYR A 59 11.73 17.44 8.81
N LEU A 60 12.03 16.54 7.88
CA LEU A 60 11.09 15.59 7.30
C LEU A 60 11.21 14.25 8.00
N PHE A 61 10.10 13.54 8.11
CA PHE A 61 10.08 12.14 8.46
C PHE A 61 8.91 11.41 7.81
N THR A 62 8.97 10.08 7.84
CA THR A 62 7.93 9.23 7.28
C THR A 62 7.16 8.50 8.38
N VAL A 63 5.83 8.58 8.31
CA VAL A 63 4.92 7.69 9.05
C VAL A 63 4.54 6.55 8.12
N PRO A 64 4.96 5.30 8.41
CA PRO A 64 4.63 4.17 7.55
C PRO A 64 3.13 4.03 7.37
N GLY A 65 2.71 3.67 6.16
CA GLY A 65 1.33 3.38 5.82
C GLY A 65 0.72 2.25 6.65
N SER A 66 1.57 1.33 7.12
CA SER A 66 1.22 0.23 8.01
C SER A 66 1.08 0.60 9.48
N TYR A 67 1.46 1.81 9.88
CA TYR A 67 1.37 2.23 11.27
C TYR A 67 -0.09 2.58 11.66
N PRO A 68 -0.55 2.24 12.86
CA PRO A 68 0.08 1.34 13.81
C PRO A 68 -0.14 -0.12 13.38
N ASP A 69 0.81 -0.99 13.73
CA ASP A 69 0.86 -2.38 13.24
C ASP A 69 -0.34 -3.25 13.67
N ASP A 70 -1.14 -2.77 14.63
CA ASP A 70 -2.37 -3.42 15.10
C ASP A 70 -3.60 -3.07 14.27
N THR A 71 -3.49 -2.14 13.30
CA THR A 71 -4.59 -1.86 12.37
C THR A 71 -4.69 -2.94 11.29
N PRO A 72 -5.92 -3.30 10.87
CA PRO A 72 -6.09 -4.26 9.79
C PRO A 72 -5.40 -3.81 8.50
N ALA A 73 -4.70 -4.74 7.86
CA ALA A 73 -3.92 -4.53 6.65
C ALA A 73 -4.67 -3.87 5.47
N HIS A 74 -6.00 -3.96 5.43
CA HIS A 74 -6.83 -3.32 4.39
C HIS A 74 -7.04 -1.83 4.62
N THR A 75 -6.64 -1.32 5.78
CA THR A 75 -6.67 0.10 6.16
C THR A 75 -5.30 0.75 6.05
N ASN A 76 -4.26 -0.04 5.72
CA ASN A 76 -2.94 0.50 5.44
C ASN A 76 -3.06 1.46 4.25
N VAL A 77 -2.54 2.65 4.44
CA VAL A 77 -2.47 3.69 3.41
C VAL A 77 -1.04 3.73 2.85
N THR A 78 -0.76 4.64 1.93
CA THR A 78 0.63 4.92 1.55
C THR A 78 1.39 5.57 2.71
N ASP A 79 2.71 5.45 2.69
CA ASP A 79 3.57 6.18 3.61
C ASP A 79 3.28 7.68 3.54
N TRP A 80 3.25 8.34 4.70
CA TRP A 80 3.01 9.76 4.82
C TRP A 80 4.30 10.48 5.17
N GLU A 81 4.71 11.41 4.32
CA GLU A 81 5.79 12.33 4.65
C GLU A 81 5.24 13.48 5.50
N MET A 82 5.94 13.77 6.57
CA MET A 82 5.56 14.73 7.60
C MET A 82 6.71 15.72 7.79
N ALA A 83 6.37 17.00 7.88
CA ALA A 83 7.30 18.04 8.29
C ALA A 83 7.15 18.32 9.78
N VAL A 84 8.26 18.48 10.48
CA VAL A 84 8.31 18.97 11.86
C VAL A 84 9.24 20.17 11.95
N TYR A 85 8.74 21.28 12.47
CA TYR A 85 9.47 22.54 12.50
C TYR A 85 9.06 23.39 13.69
N LEU A 86 9.96 24.30 14.07
CA LEU A 86 9.69 25.29 15.11
C LEU A 86 8.85 26.41 14.51
N THR A 87 7.72 26.72 15.14
CA THR A 87 6.89 27.85 14.79
C THR A 87 7.49 29.11 15.42
N GLY A 88 7.83 30.10 14.57
CA GLY A 88 8.52 31.33 15.01
C GLY A 88 7.73 32.17 16.01
N ASP A 89 6.42 31.97 16.10
CA ASP A 89 5.53 32.80 16.92
C ASP A 89 5.43 32.34 18.39
N ARG A 90 5.81 31.09 18.71
CA ARG A 90 5.47 30.45 20.00
C ARG A 90 6.54 29.55 20.61
N ASP A 91 7.73 29.46 20.03
CA ASP A 91 8.75 28.46 20.40
C ASP A 91 8.16 27.02 20.46
N GLU A 92 7.13 26.76 19.64
CA GLU A 92 6.35 25.52 19.65
C GLU A 92 6.69 24.71 18.40
N TRP A 93 6.93 23.41 18.57
CA TRP A 93 7.16 22.50 17.46
C TRP A 93 5.83 22.02 16.90
N GLU A 94 5.66 22.17 15.59
CA GLU A 94 4.47 21.74 14.86
C GLU A 94 4.82 20.56 13.94
N VAL A 95 3.94 19.55 13.89
CA VAL A 95 4.01 18.45 12.92
C VAL A 95 2.86 18.58 11.93
N ARG A 96 3.19 18.60 10.64
CA ARG A 96 2.25 18.79 9.54
C ARG A 96 2.50 17.76 8.43
N ASP A 97 1.42 17.27 7.83
CA ASP A 97 1.52 16.42 6.63
C ASP A 97 2.02 17.22 5.43
N VAL A 98 2.89 16.63 4.59
CA VAL A 98 3.48 17.31 3.43
C VAL A 98 2.58 17.22 2.19
N ASN A 99 1.97 16.05 1.96
CA ASN A 99 1.41 15.68 0.66
C ASN A 99 -0.14 15.70 0.62
N GLY A 100 -0.82 15.66 1.75
CA GLY A 100 -2.28 15.71 1.83
C GLY A 100 -2.82 17.14 2.04
N GLU A 101 -3.78 17.28 2.96
CA GLU A 101 -4.41 18.57 3.29
C GLU A 101 -3.48 19.55 4.02
N ARG A 102 -2.22 19.14 4.24
CA ARG A 102 -1.23 19.87 5.01
C ARG A 102 -1.75 20.23 6.40
N ARG A 103 -2.53 19.35 7.00
CA ARG A 103 -3.11 19.55 8.33
C ARG A 103 -2.05 19.43 9.42
N VAL A 104 -2.20 20.21 10.49
CA VAL A 104 -1.46 20.03 11.75
C VAL A 104 -1.95 18.77 12.48
N TRP A 105 -1.01 17.89 12.78
CA TRP A 105 -1.26 16.65 13.50
C TRP A 105 -0.96 16.75 14.99
N ALA A 106 0.04 17.54 15.36
CA ALA A 106 0.35 17.83 16.75
C ALA A 106 1.19 19.10 16.87
N THR A 107 1.10 19.72 18.04
CA THR A 107 2.02 20.75 18.49
C THR A 107 2.55 20.41 19.88
N ALA A 108 3.80 20.77 20.19
CA ALA A 108 4.40 20.54 21.51
C ALA A 108 5.61 21.43 21.79
N GLY A 109 6.05 21.48 23.04
CA GLY A 109 7.24 22.24 23.46
C GLY A 109 8.57 21.66 22.97
N SER A 110 8.58 20.43 22.43
CA SER A 110 9.79 19.83 21.84
C SER A 110 9.49 19.05 20.57
N ARG A 111 10.47 18.99 19.67
CA ARG A 111 10.40 18.22 18.42
C ARG A 111 9.97 16.76 18.66
N ARG A 112 10.61 16.10 19.63
CA ARG A 112 10.37 14.68 19.94
C ARG A 112 8.94 14.45 20.42
N GLU A 113 8.45 15.34 21.28
CA GLU A 113 7.10 15.27 21.80
C GLU A 113 6.05 15.53 20.71
N ALA A 114 6.27 16.54 19.86
CA ALA A 114 5.38 16.84 18.74
C ALA A 114 5.27 15.65 17.77
N ILE A 115 6.39 15.02 17.42
CA ILE A 115 6.40 13.77 16.61
C ILE A 115 5.60 12.67 17.32
N GLY A 116 5.87 12.43 18.61
CA GLY A 116 5.17 11.39 19.37
C GLY A 116 3.66 11.58 19.42
N LEU A 117 3.21 12.81 19.69
CA LEU A 117 1.79 13.17 19.67
C LEU A 117 1.17 13.01 18.28
N ALA A 118 1.91 13.35 17.21
CA ALA A 118 1.43 13.14 15.85
C ALA A 118 1.22 11.66 15.53
N PHE A 119 2.17 10.79 15.90
CA PHE A 119 2.00 9.33 15.75
C PHE A 119 0.78 8.84 16.53
N LEU A 120 0.58 9.28 17.78
CA LEU A 120 -0.59 8.89 18.58
C LEU A 120 -1.92 9.32 17.93
N GLU A 121 -1.99 10.54 17.40
CA GLU A 121 -3.20 11.04 16.73
C GLU A 121 -3.47 10.32 15.40
N ILE A 122 -2.42 10.05 14.62
CA ILE A 122 -2.53 9.24 13.40
C ILE A 122 -3.03 7.83 13.73
N ALA A 123 -2.45 7.18 14.75
CA ALA A 123 -2.88 5.87 15.21
C ALA A 123 -4.35 5.87 15.65
N ARG A 124 -4.75 6.87 16.45
CA ARG A 124 -6.14 7.02 16.89
C ARG A 124 -7.08 7.15 15.70
N LYS A 125 -6.76 8.01 14.74
CA LYS A 125 -7.61 8.24 13.56
C LYS A 125 -7.71 6.99 12.68
N ARG A 126 -6.59 6.32 12.40
CA ARG A 126 -6.56 5.07 11.61
C ARG A 126 -7.36 3.94 12.28
N ARG A 127 -7.25 3.79 13.61
CA ARG A 127 -8.07 2.81 14.36
C ARG A 127 -9.56 3.13 14.30
N LEU A 128 -9.94 4.40 14.43
CA LEU A 128 -11.34 4.83 14.31
C LEU A 128 -11.89 4.57 12.90
N GLU A 129 -11.10 4.85 11.88
CA GLU A 129 -11.45 4.56 10.48
C GLU A 129 -11.63 3.05 10.26
N ALA A 130 -10.69 2.24 10.73
CA ALA A 130 -10.78 0.78 10.66
C ALA A 130 -12.03 0.24 11.37
N ALA A 131 -12.36 0.77 12.56
CA ALA A 131 -13.58 0.43 13.26
C ALA A 131 -14.84 0.85 12.49
N GLY A 132 -14.81 2.03 11.86
CA GLY A 132 -15.90 2.54 11.02
C GLY A 132 -16.14 1.68 9.77
N ILE A 133 -15.06 1.27 9.09
CA ILE A 133 -15.11 0.35 7.94
C ILE A 133 -15.69 -1.00 8.40
N ALA A 134 -15.16 -1.56 9.48
CA ALA A 134 -15.66 -2.82 10.05
C ALA A 134 -17.15 -2.75 10.39
N ALA A 135 -17.62 -1.64 10.97
CA ALA A 135 -19.03 -1.43 11.28
C ALA A 135 -19.91 -1.34 10.03
N LYS A 136 -19.50 -0.57 9.02
CA LYS A 136 -20.21 -0.48 7.73
C LYS A 136 -20.33 -1.83 7.04
N ARG A 137 -19.27 -2.64 7.08
CA ARG A 137 -19.25 -3.99 6.51
C ARG A 137 -20.20 -4.93 7.24
N ARG A 138 -20.18 -4.94 8.58
CA ARG A 138 -21.15 -5.71 9.38
C ARG A 138 -22.58 -5.32 9.06
N ALA A 139 -22.86 -4.02 8.91
CA ALA A 139 -24.19 -3.53 8.53
C ALA A 139 -24.63 -4.01 7.14
N ALA A 140 -23.68 -4.25 6.23
CA ALA A 140 -23.92 -4.83 4.92
C ALA A 140 -23.95 -6.38 4.93
N GLY A 141 -23.86 -7.03 6.10
CA GLY A 141 -23.82 -8.50 6.21
C GLY A 141 -22.49 -9.14 5.80
N LEU A 142 -21.42 -8.34 5.71
CA LEU A 142 -20.08 -8.79 5.33
C LEU A 142 -19.19 -9.00 6.56
N GLU A 143 -18.18 -9.85 6.40
CA GLU A 143 -17.09 -10.00 7.36
C GLU A 143 -16.39 -8.64 7.60
N PRO A 144 -16.00 -8.29 8.85
CA PRO A 144 -15.38 -6.99 9.15
C PRO A 144 -14.09 -6.71 8.38
N VAL A 145 -13.38 -7.77 7.98
CA VAL A 145 -12.13 -7.71 7.21
C VAL A 145 -12.33 -8.54 5.93
N PRO A 146 -11.94 -8.05 4.75
CA PRO A 146 -12.01 -8.83 3.53
C PRO A 146 -11.25 -10.17 3.65
N PRO A 147 -11.85 -11.30 3.23
CA PRO A 147 -11.24 -12.62 3.39
C PRO A 147 -10.10 -12.90 2.41
N TYR A 148 -10.01 -12.16 1.30
CA TYR A 148 -8.96 -12.35 0.28
C TYR A 148 -8.16 -11.08 0.04
N ALA A 149 -6.88 -11.27 -0.27
CA ALA A 149 -5.96 -10.18 -0.58
C ALA A 149 -4.92 -10.58 -1.62
N VAL A 150 -4.47 -9.63 -2.43
CA VAL A 150 -3.36 -9.82 -3.37
C VAL A 150 -2.23 -8.88 -2.98
N GLU A 151 -1.12 -9.41 -2.45
CA GLU A 151 0.11 -8.65 -2.19
C GLU A 151 0.83 -8.38 -3.50
N VAL A 152 1.11 -7.12 -3.82
CA VAL A 152 1.97 -6.77 -4.95
C VAL A 152 3.42 -7.01 -4.53
N THR A 153 4.05 -8.02 -5.11
CA THR A 153 5.43 -8.42 -4.81
C THR A 153 6.43 -7.78 -5.75
N SER A 154 6.00 -7.40 -6.95
CA SER A 154 6.82 -6.61 -7.88
C SER A 154 5.94 -5.78 -8.81
N SER A 155 6.52 -4.73 -9.36
CA SER A 155 5.92 -3.96 -10.45
C SER A 155 6.99 -3.70 -11.49
N ILE A 156 6.67 -3.97 -12.75
CA ILE A 156 7.53 -3.66 -13.88
C ILE A 156 6.82 -2.65 -14.78
N THR A 157 7.50 -1.57 -15.12
CA THR A 157 7.00 -0.66 -16.16
C THR A 157 7.66 -1.04 -17.47
N LEU A 158 6.87 -1.36 -18.47
CA LEU A 158 7.32 -1.63 -19.83
C LEU A 158 7.26 -0.34 -20.64
N VAL A 159 8.31 -0.09 -21.42
CA VAL A 159 8.37 0.92 -22.47
C VAL A 159 8.15 0.21 -23.79
N ALA A 160 6.99 0.42 -24.41
CA ALA A 160 6.65 -0.14 -25.71
C ALA A 160 6.80 0.93 -26.79
N THR A 161 7.43 0.55 -27.90
CA THR A 161 7.51 1.32 -29.15
C THR A 161 6.99 0.43 -30.29
N PRO A 162 6.73 0.97 -31.50
CA PRO A 162 6.38 0.14 -32.65
C PRO A 162 7.41 -0.94 -33.00
N ALA A 163 8.67 -0.79 -32.57
CA ALA A 163 9.75 -1.70 -32.92
C ALA A 163 10.13 -2.69 -31.81
N LYS A 164 9.87 -2.39 -30.53
CA LYS A 164 10.36 -3.19 -29.39
C LYS A 164 9.67 -2.85 -28.06
N ILE A 165 9.79 -3.77 -27.11
CA ILE A 165 9.33 -3.65 -25.72
C ILE A 165 10.53 -3.82 -24.79
N ALA A 166 10.64 -2.99 -23.76
CA ALA A 166 11.75 -2.99 -22.81
C ALA A 166 11.27 -2.72 -21.38
N VAL A 167 12.04 -3.12 -20.37
CA VAL A 167 11.75 -2.81 -18.96
C VAL A 167 12.36 -1.46 -18.61
N LEU A 168 11.55 -0.56 -18.02
CA LEU A 168 11.95 0.77 -17.62
C LEU A 168 12.77 0.75 -16.34
N ASP A 169 13.96 1.35 -16.41
CA ASP A 169 14.82 1.62 -15.26
C ASP A 169 14.60 3.04 -14.72
N ARG A 170 14.56 4.03 -15.63
CA ARG A 170 14.49 5.45 -15.25
C ARG A 170 13.95 6.33 -16.37
N ILE A 171 13.18 7.35 -16.00
CA ILE A 171 12.74 8.41 -16.90
C ILE A 171 13.61 9.65 -16.70
N GLU A 172 14.21 10.15 -17.77
CA GLU A 172 14.72 11.52 -17.84
C GLU A 172 13.65 12.40 -18.50
N PRO A 173 13.04 13.33 -17.75
CA PRO A 173 11.96 14.16 -18.28
C PRO A 173 12.45 15.10 -19.37
N ALA A 174 11.53 15.49 -20.27
CA ALA A 174 11.79 16.49 -21.30
C ALA A 174 12.29 17.82 -20.69
N LYS A 175 13.21 18.49 -21.41
CA LYS A 175 13.79 19.79 -21.02
C LYS A 175 13.85 20.72 -22.22
N GLY A 176 13.03 21.77 -22.22
CA GLY A 176 12.89 22.66 -23.38
C GLY A 176 12.44 21.86 -24.60
N ASP A 177 13.19 21.96 -25.70
CA ASP A 177 12.87 21.28 -26.97
C ASP A 177 13.38 19.83 -27.04
N THR A 178 14.00 19.29 -25.98
CA THR A 178 14.46 17.89 -25.98
C THR A 178 13.38 16.95 -25.46
N PRO A 179 13.02 15.87 -26.19
CA PRO A 179 12.02 14.89 -25.76
C PRO A 179 12.45 14.11 -24.52
N ALA A 180 11.49 13.49 -23.83
CA ALA A 180 11.81 12.61 -22.70
C ALA A 180 12.63 11.40 -23.15
N ARG A 181 13.50 10.90 -22.27
CA ARG A 181 14.35 9.74 -22.51
C ARG A 181 14.05 8.66 -21.48
N TYR A 182 13.79 7.45 -21.96
CA TYR A 182 13.48 6.29 -21.15
C TYR A 182 14.70 5.37 -21.15
N HIS A 183 15.35 5.24 -20.00
CA HIS A 183 16.45 4.31 -19.79
C HIS A 183 15.83 2.95 -19.47
N VAL A 184 16.20 1.94 -20.25
CA VAL A 184 15.54 0.64 -20.26
C VAL A 184 16.54 -0.49 -20.42
N HIS A 185 16.15 -1.72 -20.08
CA HIS A 185 16.87 -2.94 -20.46
C HIS A 185 15.91 -3.95 -21.12
N ASP A 186 16.47 -4.95 -21.81
CA ASP A 186 15.68 -6.03 -22.40
C ASP A 186 14.93 -6.82 -21.32
N VAL A 187 13.75 -7.36 -21.64
CA VAL A 187 12.94 -8.18 -20.73
C VAL A 187 13.69 -9.39 -20.16
N ASN A 188 14.75 -9.85 -20.82
CA ASN A 188 15.62 -10.94 -20.38
C ASN A 188 16.83 -10.48 -19.53
N GLY A 189 16.91 -9.20 -19.16
CA GLY A 189 18.02 -8.65 -18.37
C GLY A 189 19.29 -8.32 -19.18
N GLY A 190 19.13 -7.89 -20.44
CA GLY A 190 20.24 -7.48 -21.30
C GLY A 190 20.85 -6.11 -20.94
N GLU A 191 21.84 -5.67 -21.73
CA GLU A 191 22.51 -4.37 -21.52
C GLU A 191 21.53 -3.18 -21.59
N PRO A 192 21.65 -2.17 -20.70
CA PRO A 192 20.79 -1.00 -20.73
C PRO A 192 20.95 -0.14 -21.99
N TYR A 193 19.85 0.46 -22.45
CA TYR A 193 19.82 1.39 -23.57
C TYR A 193 18.74 2.47 -23.38
N VAL A 194 18.63 3.41 -24.33
CA VAL A 194 17.71 4.55 -24.24
C VAL A 194 16.69 4.52 -25.38
N ILE A 195 15.43 4.74 -25.05
CA ILE A 195 14.32 5.01 -25.98
C ILE A 195 13.92 6.48 -25.82
N GLN A 196 13.61 7.18 -26.92
CA GLN A 196 13.13 8.56 -26.89
C GLN A 196 11.61 8.60 -27.04
N GLU A 197 10.96 9.59 -26.44
CA GLU A 197 9.51 9.80 -26.55
C GLU A 197 9.02 9.87 -28.01
N THR A 198 9.84 10.45 -28.88
CA THR A 198 9.60 10.54 -30.33
C THR A 198 9.49 9.19 -31.03
N ASP A 199 9.92 8.10 -30.40
CA ASP A 199 9.82 6.73 -30.93
C ASP A 199 8.40 6.14 -30.78
N GLY A 200 7.40 6.95 -30.43
CA GLY A 200 6.01 6.50 -30.27
C GLY A 200 5.82 5.69 -28.99
N VAL A 201 6.38 6.18 -27.88
CA VAL A 201 6.43 5.45 -26.61
C VAL A 201 5.05 5.33 -25.97
N THR A 202 4.71 4.11 -25.57
CA THR A 202 3.63 3.82 -24.63
C THR A 202 4.22 3.18 -23.38
N LEU A 203 3.93 3.76 -22.21
CA LEU A 203 4.31 3.16 -20.92
C LEU A 203 3.19 2.27 -20.40
N ARG A 204 3.53 1.06 -19.98
CA ARG A 204 2.59 0.11 -19.36
C ARG A 204 3.18 -0.46 -18.09
N THR A 205 2.60 -0.12 -16.94
CA THR A 205 3.00 -0.72 -15.66
C THR A 205 2.17 -1.94 -15.36
N SER A 206 2.84 -3.06 -15.11
CA SER A 206 2.26 -4.31 -14.67
C SER A 206 2.69 -4.62 -13.24
N THR A 207 1.78 -5.16 -12.45
CA THR A 207 2.04 -5.59 -11.08
C THR A 207 1.95 -7.11 -11.00
N VAL A 208 2.93 -7.75 -10.39
CA VAL A 208 2.86 -9.17 -10.04
C VAL A 208 2.56 -9.25 -8.56
N GLY A 209 1.70 -10.19 -8.19
CA GLY A 209 1.33 -10.37 -6.80
C GLY A 209 1.01 -11.79 -6.41
N VAL A 210 1.00 -12.03 -5.10
CA VAL A 210 0.64 -13.29 -4.47
C VAL A 210 -0.76 -13.18 -3.89
N LEU A 211 -1.61 -14.16 -4.17
CA LEU A 211 -2.93 -14.27 -3.54
C LEU A 211 -2.79 -14.86 -2.14
N HIS A 212 -3.30 -14.15 -1.15
CA HIS A 212 -3.41 -14.59 0.23
C HIS A 212 -4.88 -14.84 0.57
N ALA A 213 -5.18 -16.07 0.98
CA ALA A 213 -6.32 -16.31 1.86
C ALA A 213 -5.98 -15.71 3.24
N ARG A 214 -6.99 -15.21 3.97
CA ARG A 214 -6.87 -14.59 5.31
C ARG A 214 -5.86 -15.34 6.21
N CYS A 215 -4.62 -14.87 6.22
CA CYS A 215 -3.55 -15.30 7.10
C CYS A 215 -3.10 -14.05 7.87
N GLY A 216 -2.64 -14.19 9.11
CA GLY A 216 -2.31 -13.06 10.00
C GLY A 216 -1.17 -12.15 9.53
N HIS A 217 -0.70 -12.32 8.29
CA HIS A 217 0.30 -11.48 7.67
C HIS A 217 -0.35 -10.29 6.97
N THR A 218 0.16 -9.10 7.27
CA THR A 218 -0.25 -7.83 6.68
C THR A 218 0.74 -7.47 5.58
N PRO A 219 0.45 -7.76 4.30
CA PRO A 219 1.31 -7.33 3.20
C PRO A 219 1.34 -5.80 3.06
N LYS A 220 2.50 -5.24 2.69
CA LYS A 220 2.73 -3.77 2.65
C LYS A 220 1.90 -3.06 1.57
N ALA A 221 1.68 -3.69 0.42
CA ALA A 221 0.87 -3.16 -0.67
C ALA A 221 -0.05 -4.26 -1.20
N ALA A 222 -1.32 -4.30 -0.75
CA ALA A 222 -2.24 -5.34 -1.18
C ALA A 222 -3.63 -4.83 -1.57
N ALA A 223 -4.14 -5.34 -2.70
CA ALA A 223 -5.54 -5.22 -3.07
C ALA A 223 -6.39 -6.22 -2.26
N ARG A 224 -7.65 -5.89 -1.95
CA ARG A 224 -8.51 -6.67 -1.05
C ARG A 224 -9.83 -7.00 -1.72
N PHE A 225 -10.34 -8.21 -1.52
CA PHE A 225 -11.51 -8.72 -2.22
C PHE A 225 -12.42 -9.51 -1.29
N GLU A 226 -13.73 -9.40 -1.54
CA GLU A 226 -14.77 -10.12 -0.78
C GLU A 226 -14.81 -11.61 -1.09
N ASP A 227 -14.42 -11.98 -2.31
CA ASP A 227 -14.47 -13.34 -2.80
C ASP A 227 -13.22 -13.70 -3.59
N GLU A 228 -12.91 -14.99 -3.59
CA GLU A 228 -11.75 -15.55 -4.30
C GLU A 228 -11.83 -15.29 -5.81
N PRO A 229 -12.98 -15.45 -6.50
CA PRO A 229 -13.07 -15.14 -7.92
C PRO A 229 -12.71 -13.68 -8.26
N GLY A 230 -13.06 -12.72 -7.40
CA GLY A 230 -12.72 -11.31 -7.54
C GLY A 230 -11.22 -11.07 -7.40
N ALA A 231 -10.59 -11.71 -6.41
CA ALA A 231 -9.16 -11.66 -6.22
C ALA A 231 -8.39 -12.31 -7.38
N LEU A 232 -8.86 -13.47 -7.84
CA LEU A 232 -8.30 -14.18 -9.00
C LEU A 232 -8.49 -13.38 -10.28
N ARG A 233 -9.64 -12.72 -10.51
CA ARG A 233 -9.81 -11.82 -11.67
C ARG A 233 -8.84 -10.66 -11.64
N PHE A 234 -8.56 -10.09 -10.47
CA PHE A 234 -7.56 -9.03 -10.34
C PHE A 234 -6.16 -9.55 -10.64
N ALA A 235 -5.76 -10.66 -10.02
CA ALA A 235 -4.46 -11.30 -10.28
C ALA A 235 -4.30 -11.67 -11.76
N GLN A 236 -5.34 -12.27 -12.36
CA GLN A 236 -5.37 -12.62 -13.77
C GLN A 236 -5.24 -11.38 -14.65
N ARG A 237 -5.99 -10.30 -14.41
CA ARG A 237 -5.85 -9.06 -15.20
C ARG A 237 -4.45 -8.44 -15.09
N ALA A 238 -3.83 -8.54 -13.91
CA ALA A 238 -2.47 -8.06 -13.70
C ALA A 238 -1.44 -8.91 -14.47
N LEU A 239 -1.67 -10.23 -14.53
CA LEU A 239 -0.87 -11.17 -15.35
C LEU A 239 -1.13 -11.01 -16.85
N ASP A 240 -2.39 -10.88 -17.28
CA ASP A 240 -2.82 -10.65 -18.68
C ASP A 240 -2.31 -9.30 -19.19
N ALA A 241 -2.05 -8.32 -18.32
CA ALA A 241 -1.37 -7.10 -18.74
C ALA A 241 0.04 -7.37 -19.30
N CYS A 242 0.61 -8.53 -18.99
CA CYS A 242 1.89 -9.03 -19.49
C CYS A 242 1.75 -10.10 -20.60
N TRP A 243 0.54 -10.57 -20.93
CA TRP A 243 0.32 -11.74 -21.80
C TRP A 243 -0.95 -11.63 -22.68
N PRO A 244 -0.90 -11.98 -23.98
CA PRO A 244 0.23 -12.60 -24.66
C PRO A 244 1.29 -11.56 -25.06
N CYS A 245 2.53 -12.02 -25.18
CA CYS A 245 3.51 -11.31 -25.98
C CYS A 245 3.10 -11.50 -27.44
N ASP A 246 2.26 -10.61 -27.97
CA ASP A 246 1.76 -10.67 -29.36
C ASP A 246 2.88 -10.38 -30.39
N HIS A 247 4.12 -10.21 -29.93
CA HIS A 247 5.33 -10.02 -30.71
C HIS A 247 6.41 -11.03 -30.29
N LEU A 248 6.08 -12.32 -30.30
CA LEU A 248 7.14 -13.32 -30.49
C LEU A 248 7.74 -13.09 -31.89
N PRO A 249 9.09 -13.07 -32.03
CA PRO A 249 9.70 -12.99 -33.35
C PRO A 249 9.15 -14.13 -34.21
N GLN A 250 8.59 -13.79 -35.38
CA GLN A 250 8.33 -14.81 -36.39
C GLN A 250 9.69 -15.39 -36.80
N ALA A 251 9.81 -16.71 -36.71
CA ALA A 251 11.02 -17.44 -37.08
C ALA A 251 11.37 -17.28 -38.57
#